data_AF-A0A1G0C4Y0-F1
#
_entry.id   AF-A0A1G0C4Y0-F1
#
_cell.length_a   1.000
_cell.length_b   1.000
_cell.length_c   1.000
_cell.angle_alpha   90.00
_cell.angle_beta   90.00
_cell.angle_gamma   90.00
#
_symmetry.space_group_name_H-M   'P 1'
#
loop_
_entity.id
_entity.type
_entity.pdbx_description
1 polymer ?
#
loop_
_entity_poly.entity_id
_entity_poly.type
_entity_poly.pdbx_seq_one_letter_code
_entity_poly.pdbx_strand_id
1 'polypeptide(L)'
;MTLEEIRSIEFHDQSLDAFEFDFLNKKIKFVLSLYNEISNDYDGFSILFEGVSDLKFDDFVVSDLRDLTIAELNLESVESSHFCQALFLEDLSGDAFNLRFSFDKIKGVYLGGSVPAAHST
;
A
#
# COMPACT_ATOMS: atom_id res chain seq x y z
N MET A 1 -9.98 -4.98 -9.61
CA MET A 1 -10.29 -5.90 -8.50
C MET A 1 -11.23 -5.26 -7.50
N THR A 2 -12.10 -6.06 -6.88
CA THR A 2 -12.98 -5.73 -5.75
C THR A 2 -12.22 -5.78 -4.42
N LEU A 3 -12.84 -5.31 -3.32
CA LEU A 3 -12.25 -5.37 -1.97
C LEU A 3 -11.87 -6.81 -1.58
N GLU A 4 -12.76 -7.77 -1.79
CA GLU A 4 -12.54 -9.17 -1.42
C GLU A 4 -11.41 -9.82 -2.22
N GLU A 5 -11.29 -9.49 -3.51
CA GLU A 5 -10.16 -9.94 -4.33
C GLU A 5 -8.83 -9.37 -3.81
N ILE A 6 -8.80 -8.09 -3.42
CA ILE A 6 -7.58 -7.47 -2.86
C ILE A 6 -7.23 -8.10 -1.51
N ARG A 7 -8.22 -8.38 -0.64
CA ARG A 7 -8.00 -9.05 0.66
C ARG A 7 -7.42 -10.46 0.53
N SER A 8 -7.60 -11.11 -0.62
CA SER A 8 -7.06 -12.45 -0.87
C SER A 8 -5.58 -12.46 -1.28
N ILE A 9 -5.00 -11.28 -1.56
CA ILE A 9 -3.59 -11.13 -1.92
C ILE A 9 -2.76 -11.10 -0.64
N GLU A 10 -1.66 -11.84 -0.62
CA GLU A 10 -0.68 -11.80 0.45
C GLU A 10 0.25 -10.59 0.26
N PHE A 11 0.14 -9.61 1.16
CA PHE A 11 0.96 -8.40 1.13
C PHE A 11 2.11 -8.41 2.14
N HIS A 12 2.21 -9.42 2.99
CA HIS A 12 3.27 -9.51 3.99
C HIS A 12 4.65 -9.57 3.31
N ASP A 13 5.59 -8.81 3.84
CA ASP A 13 6.96 -8.66 3.34
C ASP A 13 7.07 -8.10 1.90
N GLN A 14 5.97 -7.62 1.31
CA GLN A 14 6.00 -7.02 -0.02
C GLN A 14 6.49 -5.56 0.07
N SER A 15 7.35 -5.18 -0.86
CA SER A 15 7.92 -3.83 -0.91
C SER A 15 6.90 -2.80 -1.37
N LEU A 16 6.89 -1.64 -0.71
CA LEU A 16 6.15 -0.45 -1.11
C LEU A 16 7.06 0.44 -1.96
N ASP A 17 6.91 0.33 -3.28
CA ASP A 17 7.71 1.09 -4.25
C ASP A 17 7.32 2.56 -4.31
N ALA A 18 6.04 2.87 -4.12
CA ALA A 18 5.56 4.25 -4.08
C ALA A 18 4.33 4.41 -3.19
N PHE A 19 4.30 5.56 -2.52
CA PHE A 19 3.19 6.04 -1.72
C PHE A 19 2.78 7.43 -2.21
N GLU A 20 1.56 7.57 -2.70
CA GLU A 20 1.04 8.84 -3.20
C GLU A 20 -0.20 9.27 -2.41
N PHE A 21 -0.23 10.53 -2.00
CA PHE A 21 -1.36 11.13 -1.31
C PHE A 21 -1.88 12.36 -2.07
N ASP A 22 -3.14 12.34 -2.48
CA ASP A 22 -3.82 13.47 -3.11
C ASP A 22 -4.92 14.00 -2.19
N PHE A 23 -4.57 15.04 -1.41
CA PHE A 23 -5.48 15.71 -0.47
C PHE A 23 -6.68 16.35 -1.16
N LEU A 24 -6.50 16.91 -2.35
CA LEU A 24 -7.56 17.64 -3.04
C LEU A 24 -8.65 16.69 -3.54
N ASN A 25 -8.22 15.57 -4.12
CA ASN A 25 -9.14 14.56 -4.68
C ASN A 25 -9.51 13.45 -3.69
N LYS A 26 -9.00 13.51 -2.44
CA LYS A 26 -9.21 12.51 -1.38
C LYS A 26 -8.85 11.10 -1.82
N LYS A 27 -7.61 10.93 -2.30
CA LYS A 27 -7.09 9.65 -2.78
C LYS A 27 -5.79 9.27 -2.10
N ILE A 28 -5.63 7.98 -1.87
CA ILE A 28 -4.38 7.35 -1.45
C ILE A 28 -4.06 6.26 -2.46
N LYS A 29 -2.81 6.15 -2.88
CA LYS A 29 -2.37 5.09 -3.77
C LYS A 29 -1.10 4.43 -3.23
N PHE A 30 -1.13 3.10 -3.16
CA PHE A 30 0.03 2.26 -2.94
C PHE A 30 0.46 1.66 -4.26
N VAL A 31 1.77 1.62 -4.51
CA VAL A 31 2.38 0.82 -5.56
C VAL A 31 3.33 -0.16 -4.89
N LEU A 32 3.12 -1.44 -5.16
CA LEU A 32 3.79 -2.56 -4.53
C LEU A 32 4.49 -3.40 -5.59
N SER A 33 5.58 -4.05 -5.19
CA SER A 33 6.18 -5.14 -5.92
C SER A 33 5.71 -6.46 -5.31
N LEU A 34 4.88 -7.21 -6.03
CA LEU A 34 4.38 -8.51 -5.61
C LEU A 34 5.19 -9.64 -6.24
N TYR A 35 5.71 -10.56 -5.44
CA TYR A 35 6.39 -11.74 -5.97
C TYR A 35 5.39 -12.67 -6.69
N ASN A 36 5.67 -13.00 -7.94
CA ASN A 36 4.89 -13.95 -8.73
C ASN A 36 5.62 -15.29 -8.81
N GLU A 37 5.08 -16.29 -8.13
CA GLU A 37 5.67 -17.64 -8.08
C GLU A 37 5.71 -18.35 -9.44
N ILE A 38 4.82 -17.98 -10.38
CA ILE A 38 4.75 -18.63 -11.70
C ILE A 38 5.90 -18.14 -12.60
N SER A 39 6.15 -16.82 -12.61
CA SER A 39 7.22 -16.22 -13.41
C SER A 39 8.58 -16.20 -12.69
N ASN A 40 8.60 -16.32 -11.36
CA ASN A 40 9.74 -16.05 -10.49
C ASN A 40 10.29 -14.61 -10.66
N ASP A 41 9.38 -13.65 -10.81
CA ASP A 41 9.71 -12.23 -10.93
C ASP A 41 8.75 -11.40 -10.07
N TYR A 42 9.05 -10.13 -9.87
CA TYR A 42 8.18 -9.19 -9.16
C TYR A 42 7.29 -8.43 -10.15
N ASP A 43 5.98 -8.56 -9.97
CA ASP A 43 4.98 -7.82 -10.72
C ASP A 43 4.57 -6.55 -9.96
N GLY A 44 4.49 -5.43 -10.67
CA GLY A 44 3.94 -4.20 -10.11
C GLY A 44 2.44 -4.33 -9.84
N PHE A 45 2.01 -3.92 -8.66
CA PHE A 45 0.61 -3.91 -8.25
C PHE A 45 0.23 -2.56 -7.63
N SER A 46 -0.86 -1.95 -8.11
CA SER A 46 -1.35 -0.69 -7.55
C SER A 46 -2.68 -0.88 -6.83
N ILE A 47 -2.76 -0.33 -5.63
CA ILE A 47 -4.00 -0.21 -4.85
C ILE A 47 -4.35 1.28 -4.76
N LEU A 48 -5.51 1.64 -5.29
CA LEU A 48 -6.06 2.99 -5.22
C LEU A 48 -7.28 3.02 -4.31
N PHE A 49 -7.23 3.87 -3.28
CA PHE A 49 -8.32 4.19 -2.39
C PHE A 49 -8.90 5.57 -2.77
N GLU A 50 -10.22 5.66 -2.90
CA GLU A 50 -10.94 6.89 -3.27
C GLU A 50 -11.98 7.25 -2.21
N GLY A 51 -12.23 8.55 -2.04
CA GLY A 51 -13.15 9.04 -1.01
C GLY A 51 -12.55 8.96 0.40
N VAL A 52 -11.24 9.14 0.50
CA VAL A 52 -10.51 8.97 1.76
C VAL A 52 -10.96 10.01 2.81
N SER A 53 -11.23 9.53 4.02
CA SER A 53 -11.53 10.35 5.19
C SER A 53 -10.84 9.82 6.44
N ASP A 54 -10.87 10.62 7.52
CA ASP A 54 -10.40 10.22 8.84
C ASP A 54 -8.96 9.69 8.86
N LEU A 55 -8.13 10.24 7.99
CA LEU A 55 -6.71 9.91 7.87
C LEU A 55 -6.00 10.17 9.20
N LYS A 56 -5.36 9.14 9.73
CA LYS A 56 -4.47 9.18 10.87
C LYS A 56 -3.18 8.49 10.50
N PHE A 57 -2.08 9.11 10.85
CA PHE A 57 -0.75 8.54 10.75
C PHE A 57 -0.03 8.82 12.06
N ASP A 58 0.81 7.89 12.50
CA ASP A 58 1.64 8.10 13.68
C ASP A 58 2.68 9.19 13.39
N ASP A 59 3.05 9.99 14.41
CA ASP A 59 4.08 11.03 14.30
C ASP A 59 5.40 10.37 13.93
N PHE A 60 5.70 10.32 12.64
CA PHE A 60 6.91 9.76 12.11
C PHE A 60 7.59 10.76 11.19
N VAL A 61 8.84 11.08 11.51
CA VAL A 61 9.69 11.90 10.65
C VAL A 61 10.31 10.95 9.64
N VAL A 62 9.63 10.73 8.51
CA VAL A 62 10.28 10.04 7.39
C VAL A 62 11.31 10.99 6.79
N SER A 63 12.55 10.92 7.25
CA SER A 63 13.64 11.69 6.66
C SER A 63 14.01 11.19 5.26
N ASP A 64 13.66 9.94 4.93
CA ASP A 64 13.84 9.33 3.62
C ASP A 64 12.97 8.05 3.55
N LEU A 65 11.96 7.98 2.68
CA LEU A 65 11.20 6.75 2.42
C LEU A 65 12.10 5.79 1.65
N ARG A 66 13.03 5.11 2.31
CA ARG A 66 13.85 4.09 1.66
C ARG A 66 13.47 2.72 2.19
N ASP A 67 13.13 1.84 1.25
CA ASP A 67 12.87 0.41 1.44
C ASP A 67 11.79 0.10 2.52
N LEU A 68 10.59 0.65 2.33
CA LEU A 68 9.43 0.28 3.13
C LEU A 68 8.86 -1.07 2.69
N THR A 69 8.59 -1.94 3.66
CA THR A 69 7.81 -3.18 3.44
C THR A 69 6.46 -3.10 4.14
N ILE A 70 5.47 -3.83 3.62
CA ILE A 70 4.19 -4.01 4.30
C ILE A 70 4.34 -5.13 5.32
N ALA A 71 4.30 -4.78 6.61
CA ALA A 71 4.16 -5.77 7.67
C ALA A 71 2.72 -6.26 7.79
N GLU A 72 1.76 -5.34 7.69
CA GLU A 72 0.35 -5.66 7.84
C GLU A 72 -0.50 -4.74 6.96
N LEU A 73 -1.45 -5.30 6.22
CA LEU A 73 -2.50 -4.55 5.55
C LEU A 73 -3.85 -5.15 5.92
N ASN A 74 -4.56 -4.49 6.83
CA ASN A 74 -5.90 -4.89 7.24
C ASN A 74 -6.94 -4.01 6.53
N LEU A 75 -7.83 -4.67 5.79
CA LEU A 75 -8.95 -4.04 5.09
C LEU A 75 -10.25 -4.58 5.67
N GLU A 76 -11.06 -3.69 6.22
CA GLU A 76 -12.32 -4.01 6.88
C GLU A 76 -13.50 -3.34 6.17
N SER A 77 -14.64 -4.02 6.17
CA SER A 77 -15.91 -3.43 5.76
C SER A 77 -16.78 -3.29 7.00
N VAL A 78 -17.04 -2.05 7.42
CA VAL A 78 -17.86 -1.72 8.57
C VAL A 78 -19.12 -1.02 8.06
N GLU A 79 -20.22 -1.78 7.99
CA GLU A 79 -21.50 -1.30 7.45
C GLU A 79 -21.38 -0.72 6.04
N SER A 80 -21.65 0.58 5.86
CA SER A 80 -21.56 1.32 4.59
C SER A 80 -20.20 1.99 4.36
N SER A 81 -19.23 1.79 5.26
CA SER A 81 -17.90 2.38 5.18
C SER A 81 -16.83 1.29 5.10
N HIS A 82 -15.73 1.57 4.41
CA HIS A 82 -14.57 0.70 4.40
C HIS A 82 -13.42 1.35 5.16
N PHE A 83 -12.64 0.53 5.84
CA PHE A 83 -11.52 0.97 6.66
C PHE A 83 -10.25 0.26 6.23
N CYS A 84 -9.15 1.01 6.19
CA CYS A 84 -7.81 0.53 5.91
C CYS A 84 -6.90 0.86 7.09
N GLN A 85 -6.16 -0.14 7.54
CA GLN A 85 -5.01 0.01 8.41
C GLN A 85 -3.82 -0.67 7.75
N ALA A 86 -2.77 0.10 7.50
CA ALA A 86 -1.51 -0.39 6.95
C ALA A 86 -0.39 -0.13 7.96
N LEU A 87 0.41 -1.15 8.26
CA LEU A 87 1.64 -1.07 9.02
C LEU A 87 2.80 -1.32 8.07
N PHE A 88 3.64 -0.32 7.93
CA PHE A 88 4.86 -0.38 7.13
C PHE A 88 6.08 -0.44 8.05
N LEU A 89 7.11 -1.16 7.64
CA LEU A 89 8.39 -1.25 8.34
C LEU A 89 9.49 -0.61 7.50
N GLU A 90 10.35 0.16 8.15
CA GLU A 90 11.56 0.74 7.56
C GLU A 90 12.77 -0.14 7.93
N ASP A 91 13.18 -1.02 7.02
CA ASP A 91 14.40 -1.82 7.13
C ASP A 91 14.58 -2.57 8.49
N LEU A 92 15.82 -2.98 8.80
CA LEU A 92 16.24 -3.58 10.07
C LEU A 92 16.18 -2.62 11.27
N SER A 93 15.82 -1.36 11.07
CA SER A 93 15.76 -0.36 12.14
C SER A 93 14.66 -0.67 13.16
N GLY A 94 13.61 -1.36 12.70
CA GLY A 94 12.41 -1.66 13.49
C GLY A 94 11.45 -0.48 13.60
N ASP A 95 11.74 0.64 12.92
CA ASP A 95 10.82 1.75 12.84
C ASP A 95 9.60 1.35 12.01
N ALA A 96 8.42 1.66 12.56
CA ALA A 96 7.16 1.25 11.99
C ALA A 96 6.27 2.47 11.77
N PHE A 97 5.73 2.58 10.57
CA PHE A 97 4.79 3.61 10.18
C PHE A 97 3.39 3.02 10.09
N ASN A 98 2.46 3.50 10.91
CA ASN A 98 1.06 3.09 10.87
C ASN A 98 0.22 4.15 10.17
N LEU A 99 -0.56 3.71 9.19
CA LEU A 99 -1.49 4.52 8.43
C LEU A 99 -2.90 3.97 8.56
N ARG A 100 -3.84 4.82 8.95
CA ARG A 100 -5.26 4.45 9.12
C ARG A 100 -6.17 5.44 8.43
N PHE A 101 -7.17 4.96 7.72
CA PHE A 101 -8.16 5.82 7.08
C PHE A 101 -9.42 5.06 6.70
N SER A 102 -10.50 5.81 6.52
CA SER A 102 -11.72 5.32 5.90
C SER A 102 -11.73 5.64 4.40
N PHE A 103 -12.42 4.83 3.61
CA PHE A 103 -12.56 5.01 2.16
C PHE A 103 -13.92 4.56 1.64
N ASP A 104 -14.34 5.13 0.51
CA ASP A 104 -15.60 4.78 -0.16
C ASP A 104 -15.39 3.67 -1.20
N LYS A 105 -14.25 3.69 -1.89
CA LYS A 105 -13.95 2.78 -3.00
C LYS A 105 -12.49 2.36 -3.00
N ILE A 106 -12.25 1.13 -3.45
CA ILE A 106 -10.92 0.57 -3.66
C ILE A 106 -10.82 -0.03 -5.07
N LYS A 107 -9.65 0.11 -5.69
CA LYS A 107 -9.33 -0.49 -6.99
C LYS A 107 -7.92 -1.07 -6.96
N GLY A 108 -7.80 -2.36 -7.20
CA GLY A 108 -6.53 -3.06 -7.41
C GLY A 108 -6.29 -3.34 -8.89
N VAL A 109 -5.06 -3.08 -9.37
CA VAL A 109 -4.63 -3.25 -10.77
C VAL A 109 -3.19 -3.80 -10.82
N TYR A 110 -2.99 -4.91 -11.53
CA TYR A 110 -1.65 -5.33 -11.94
C TYR A 110 -1.15 -4.42 -13.06
N LEU A 111 0.06 -3.88 -12.88
CA LEU A 111 0.65 -2.91 -13.81
C LEU A 111 1.33 -3.59 -15.01
N GLY A 112 1.62 -4.89 -14.90
CA GLY A 112 2.20 -5.73 -15.95
C GLY A 112 3.70 -5.45 -16.16
N GLY A 113 4.50 -6.52 -16.04
CA GLY A 113 5.96 -6.46 -16.23
C GLY A 113 6.72 -5.95 -15.01
N SER A 114 8.00 -6.31 -14.95
CA SER A 114 8.95 -5.91 -13.91
C SER A 114 8.97 -4.38 -13.79
N VAL A 115 8.55 -3.85 -12.64
CA VAL A 115 8.72 -2.42 -12.35
C VAL A 115 10.23 -2.16 -12.39
N PRO A 116 10.75 -1.31 -13.29
CA PRO A 116 12.17 -1.02 -13.27
C PRO A 116 12.47 -0.36 -11.93
N ALA A 117 13.32 -1.02 -11.13
CA ALA A 117 13.85 -0.47 -9.89
C ALA A 117 14.29 0.97 -10.16
N ALA A 118 13.76 1.92 -9.40
CA ALA A 118 14.15 3.31 -9.52
C ALA A 118 15.66 3.38 -9.28
N HIS A 119 16.42 3.56 -10.35
CA HIS A 119 17.87 3.73 -10.27
C HIS A 119 18.17 4.99 -9.47
N SER A 120 18.62 4.81 -8.24
CA SER A 120 19.39 5.81 -7.50
C SER A 120 20.60 6.21 -8.35
N THR A 121 20.65 7.49 -8.70
CA THR A 121 21.83 8.15 -9.29
C THR A 121 22.78 8.59 -8.19
#